data_AF-A0A165S5I7-F1
#
_entry.id   AF-A0A165S5I7-F1
#
_cell.length_a   1.000
_cell.length_b   1.000
_cell.length_c   1.000
_cell.angle_alpha   90.00
_cell.angle_beta   90.00
_cell.angle_gamma   90.00
#
_symmetry.space_group_name_H-M   'P 1'
#
loop_
_entity.id
_entity.type
_entity.pdbx_description
1 polymer ?
#
loop_
_entity_poly.entity_id
_entity_poly.type
_entity_poly.pdbx_seq_one_letter_code
_entity_poly.pdbx_strand_id
1 'polypeptide(L)'
;MGDWLNQSPSTISYELSRYQPYQAECAQTAAEYKRSRCGRKTKLSDELKQTILNHLRLSWSPEMIAHEFKLATKSIYNWLNQGKLISP
;
A
#
# COMPACT_ATOMS: atom_id res chain seq x y z
N MET A 1 -6.64 -1.12 49.04
CA MET A 1 -7.47 -1.26 47.80
C MET A 1 -6.70 -2.11 46.78
N GLY A 2 -6.57 -3.42 47.03
CA GLY A 2 -5.79 -4.29 46.14
C GLY A 2 -5.96 -5.81 46.33
N ASP A 3 -6.96 -6.29 47.07
CA ASP A 3 -7.11 -7.72 47.38
C ASP A 3 -8.01 -8.50 46.40
N TRP A 4 -8.57 -7.85 45.39
CA TRP A 4 -9.47 -8.48 44.40
C TRP A 4 -8.73 -9.18 43.26
N LEU A 5 -7.51 -8.71 42.98
CA LEU A 5 -6.59 -9.33 42.05
C LEU A 5 -5.54 -9.99 42.94
N ASN A 6 -5.47 -11.33 42.94
CA ASN A 6 -4.48 -12.10 43.72
C ASN A 6 -3.05 -11.86 43.20
N GLN A 7 -2.57 -10.63 43.28
CA GLN A 7 -1.35 -10.10 42.70
C GLN A 7 -0.72 -9.11 43.67
N SER A 8 0.61 -9.08 43.71
CA SER A 8 1.31 -8.17 44.60
C SER A 8 1.14 -6.70 44.15
N PRO A 9 1.11 -5.73 45.08
CA PRO A 9 0.97 -4.31 44.73
C PRO A 9 2.06 -3.80 43.77
N SER A 10 3.29 -4.32 43.91
CA SER A 10 4.41 -3.99 43.02
C SER A 10 4.20 -4.53 41.60
N THR A 11 3.65 -5.75 41.47
CA THR A 11 3.26 -6.32 40.17
C THR A 11 2.21 -5.44 39.48
N ILE A 12 1.17 -5.03 40.21
CA ILE A 12 0.11 -4.16 39.67
C ILE A 12 0.68 -2.82 39.22
N SER A 13 1.54 -2.20 40.04
CA SER A 13 2.17 -0.91 39.73
C SER A 13 3.10 -1.01 38.52
N TYR A 14 3.80 -2.14 38.38
CA TYR A 14 4.68 -2.41 37.25
C TYR A 14 3.90 -2.60 35.95
N GLU A 15 2.81 -3.34 35.96
CA GLU A 15 1.93 -3.52 34.79
C GLU A 15 1.27 -2.20 34.36
N LEU A 16 0.79 -1.42 35.33
CA LEU A 16 0.25 -0.07 35.07
C LEU A 16 1.30 0.84 34.43
N SER A 17 2.58 0.75 34.83
CA SER A 17 3.66 1.55 34.24
C SER A 17 3.95 1.19 32.77
N ARG A 18 3.67 -0.06 32.36
CA ARG A 18 3.88 -0.55 31.00
C ARG A 18 2.64 -0.44 30.12
N TYR A 19 1.47 -0.23 30.72
CA TYR A 19 0.21 -0.14 30.01
C TYR A 19 0.21 1.07 29.07
N GLN A 20 0.18 0.77 27.76
CA GLN A 20 -0.11 1.75 26.72
C GLN A 20 -1.59 1.59 26.36
N PRO A 21 -2.44 2.61 26.57
CA PRO A 21 -3.86 2.51 26.23
C PRO A 21 -4.01 2.22 24.74
N TYR A 22 -4.84 1.21 24.42
CA TYR A 22 -5.12 0.89 23.03
C TYR A 22 -5.84 2.06 22.36
N GLN A 23 -5.24 2.58 21.29
CA GLN A 23 -5.83 3.63 20.47
C GLN A 23 -6.21 3.04 19.11
N ALA A 24 -7.51 2.89 18.86
CA ALA A 24 -8.03 2.28 17.64
C ALA A 24 -7.57 3.02 16.38
N GLU A 25 -7.54 4.36 16.41
CA GLU A 25 -7.09 5.19 15.29
C GLU A 25 -5.60 4.98 14.98
N CYS A 26 -4.76 4.90 16.00
CA CYS A 26 -3.33 4.60 15.84
C CYS A 26 -3.11 3.19 15.27
N ALA A 27 -3.90 2.21 15.71
CA ALA A 27 -3.84 0.85 15.17
C ALA A 27 -4.28 0.80 13.70
N GLN A 28 -5.35 1.52 13.35
CA GLN A 28 -5.88 1.61 12.00
C GLN A 28 -4.87 2.28 11.05
N THR A 29 -4.36 3.46 11.41
CA THR A 29 -3.37 4.18 10.62
C THR A 29 -2.09 3.37 10.42
N ALA A 30 -1.62 2.66 11.47
CA ALA A 30 -0.48 1.76 11.36
C ALA A 30 -0.76 0.57 10.42
N ALA A 31 -1.97 0.01 10.44
CA ALA A 31 -2.37 -1.07 9.54
C ALA A 31 -2.45 -0.59 8.09
N GLU A 32 -3.05 0.57 7.83
CA GLU A 32 -3.12 1.19 6.51
C GLU A 32 -1.74 1.52 5.95
N TYR A 33 -0.85 2.08 6.78
CA TYR A 33 0.53 2.35 6.42
C TYR A 33 1.32 1.08 6.06
N LYS A 34 1.16 0.01 6.85
CA LYS A 34 1.80 -1.28 6.52
C LYS A 34 1.21 -1.88 5.25
N ARG A 35 -0.11 -1.76 5.06
CA ARG A 35 -0.81 -2.26 3.87
C ARG A 35 -0.37 -1.54 2.60
N SER A 36 -0.18 -0.22 2.64
CA SER A 36 0.31 0.54 1.46
C SER A 36 1.75 0.19 1.08
N ARG A 37 2.56 -0.23 2.05
CA ARG A 37 3.97 -0.64 1.84
C ARG A 37 4.15 -2.12 1.51
N CYS A 38 3.12 -2.94 1.69
CA CYS A 38 3.15 -4.36 1.40
C CYS A 38 2.75 -4.65 -0.06
N GLY A 39 3.21 -5.79 -0.59
CA GLY A 39 2.86 -6.25 -1.94
C GLY A 39 3.95 -6.04 -2.99
N ARG A 40 3.68 -6.49 -4.20
CA ARG A 40 4.62 -6.44 -5.32
C ARG A 40 4.62 -5.03 -5.92
N LYS A 41 5.78 -4.36 -5.87
CA LYS A 41 5.98 -3.08 -6.57
C LYS A 41 5.70 -3.26 -8.06
N THR A 42 4.88 -2.39 -8.62
CA THR A 42 4.61 -2.37 -10.07
C THR A 42 5.85 -1.91 -10.82
N LYS A 43 6.09 -2.48 -12.01
CA LYS A 43 7.13 -1.97 -12.94
C LYS A 43 6.78 -0.60 -13.56
N LEU A 44 5.57 -0.10 -13.31
CA LEU A 44 5.09 1.18 -13.79
C LEU A 44 5.75 2.31 -12.99
N SER A 45 6.85 2.85 -13.51
CA SER A 45 7.41 4.13 -13.05
C SER A 45 6.61 5.30 -13.64
N ASP A 46 6.72 6.48 -13.03
CA ASP A 46 6.05 7.70 -13.54
C ASP A 46 6.53 8.07 -14.95
N GLU A 47 7.82 7.91 -15.23
CA GLU A 47 8.39 8.10 -16.58
C GLU A 47 7.75 7.15 -17.59
N LEU A 48 7.66 5.86 -17.26
CA LEU A 48 7.04 4.85 -18.12
C LEU A 48 5.54 5.11 -18.30
N LYS A 49 4.86 5.59 -17.26
CA LYS A 49 3.46 6.01 -17.36
C LYS A 49 3.30 7.15 -18.36
N GLN A 50 4.16 8.16 -18.30
CA GLN A 50 4.11 9.29 -19.23
C GLN A 50 4.39 8.88 -20.68
N THR A 51 5.39 8.01 -20.91
CA THR A 51 5.67 7.52 -22.27
C THR A 51 4.50 6.71 -22.83
N ILE A 52 3.93 5.79 -22.04
CA ILE A 52 2.74 5.01 -22.45
C ILE A 52 1.58 5.94 -22.79
N LEU A 53 1.32 6.96 -21.97
CA LEU A 53 0.27 7.96 -22.24
C LEU A 53 0.52 8.73 -23.54
N ASN A 54 1.75 9.13 -23.81
CA ASN A 54 2.11 9.82 -25.05
C ASN A 54 1.90 8.92 -26.28
N HIS A 55 2.30 7.65 -26.22
CA HIS A 55 2.06 6.70 -27.30
C HIS A 55 0.56 6.42 -27.52
N LEU A 56 -0.23 6.33 -26.44
CA LEU A 56 -1.69 6.19 -26.54
C LEU A 56 -2.32 7.42 -27.22
N ARG A 57 -1.83 8.64 -26.95
CA ARG A 57 -2.27 9.86 -27.66
C ARG A 57 -1.90 9.84 -29.14
N LEU A 58 -0.80 9.20 -29.50
CA LEU A 58 -0.38 8.97 -30.89
C LEU A 58 -1.13 7.79 -31.55
N SER A 59 -2.19 7.28 -30.92
CA SER A 59 -3.01 6.16 -31.40
C SER A 59 -2.25 4.83 -31.55
N TRP A 60 -1.19 4.61 -30.77
CA TRP A 60 -0.48 3.33 -30.75
C TRP A 60 -1.33 2.24 -30.07
N SER A 61 -1.28 1.01 -30.60
CA SER A 61 -1.89 -0.16 -29.95
C SER A 61 -1.13 -0.50 -28.66
N PRO A 62 -1.82 -0.95 -27.58
CA PRO A 62 -1.19 -1.51 -26.39
C PRO A 62 -0.16 -2.61 -26.69
N GLU A 63 -0.33 -3.37 -27.78
CA GLU A 63 0.60 -4.41 -28.22
C GLU A 63 1.91 -3.84 -28.76
N MET A 64 1.83 -2.75 -29.54
CA MET A 64 3.01 -2.05 -30.04
C MET A 64 3.83 -1.46 -28.89
N ILE A 65 3.15 -0.85 -27.93
CA ILE A 65 3.79 -0.30 -26.71
C ILE A 65 4.43 -1.44 -25.90
N ALA A 66 3.76 -2.58 -25.75
CA ALA A 66 4.33 -3.75 -25.08
C ALA A 66 5.61 -4.23 -25.76
N HIS A 67 5.61 -4.29 -27.09
CA HIS A 67 6.76 -4.71 -27.88
C HIS A 67 7.94 -3.73 -27.73
N GLU A 68 7.70 -2.44 -27.89
CA GLU A 68 8.70 -1.36 -27.77
C GLU A 68 9.42 -1.39 -26.42
N PHE A 69 8.64 -1.48 -25.33
CA PHE A 69 9.15 -1.45 -23.96
C PHE A 69 9.52 -2.84 -23.40
N LYS A 70 9.46 -3.90 -24.23
CA LYS A 70 9.69 -5.30 -23.81
C LYS A 70 8.86 -5.70 -22.59
N LEU A 71 7.60 -5.24 -22.55
CA LEU A 71 6.64 -5.53 -21.50
C LEU A 71 5.68 -6.64 -21.95
N ALA A 72 5.10 -7.35 -20.98
CA ALA A 72 3.99 -8.25 -21.30
C ALA A 72 2.74 -7.42 -21.60
N THR A 73 2.06 -7.68 -22.72
CA THR A 73 0.82 -6.99 -23.14
C THR A 73 -0.25 -6.99 -22.04
N LYS A 74 -0.37 -8.11 -21.32
CA LYS A 74 -1.29 -8.25 -20.17
C LYS A 74 -1.03 -7.21 -19.07
N SER A 75 0.22 -6.77 -18.89
CA SER A 75 0.56 -5.73 -17.91
C SER A 75 -0.06 -4.38 -18.27
N ILE A 76 -0.02 -4.00 -19.55
CA ILE A 76 -0.58 -2.74 -20.04
C ILE A 76 -2.10 -2.75 -19.88
N TYR A 77 -2.77 -3.82 -20.31
CA TYR A 77 -4.22 -3.97 -20.10
C TYR A 77 -4.62 -3.97 -18.62
N ASN A 78 -3.85 -4.64 -17.75
CA ASN A 78 -4.09 -4.58 -16.31
C ASN A 78 -3.98 -3.17 -15.76
N TRP A 79 -3.04 -2.35 -16.24
CA TRP A 79 -2.90 -0.96 -15.80
C TRP A 79 -4.01 -0.06 -16.34
N LEU A 80 -4.49 -0.29 -17.57
CA LEU A 80 -5.67 0.37 -18.13
C LEU A 80 -6.92 0.04 -17.29
N ASN A 81 -7.17 -1.25 -17.00
CA ASN A 81 -8.34 -1.69 -16.23
C ASN A 81 -8.32 -1.20 -14.77
N GLN A 82 -7.12 -1.03 -14.18
CA GLN A 82 -6.95 -0.47 -12.84
C GLN A 82 -7.10 1.07 -12.81
N GLY A 83 -7.33 1.73 -13.95
CA GLY A 83 -7.42 3.19 -14.05
C GLY A 83 -6.09 3.90 -13.79
N LYS A 84 -4.95 3.19 -13.77
CA LYS A 84 -3.63 3.77 -13.46
C LYS A 84 -3.08 4.64 -14.59
N LEU A 85 -3.54 4.39 -15.81
CA LEU A 85 -3.17 5.08 -17.05
C LEU A 85 -4.24 6.08 -17.51
N ILE A 86 -5.20 6.42 -16.66
CA ILE A 86 -6.21 7.44 -16.96
C ILE A 86 -5.79 8.70 -16.19
N SER A 87 -5.53 9.80 -16.91
CA SER A 87 -5.37 11.11 -16.28
C SER A 87 -6.74 11.58 -15.78
N PRO A 88 -6.84 12.20 -14.59
CA PRO A 88 -7.98 13.09 -14.32
C PRO A 88 -7.98 14.26 -15.31
#